data_AF-A0A952Y2L4-F1
#
_entry.id   AF-A0A952Y2L4-F1
#
_cell.length_a   1.000
_cell.length_b   1.000
_cell.length_c   1.000
_cell.angle_alpha   90.00
_cell.angle_beta   90.00
_cell.angle_gamma   90.00
#
_symmetry.space_group_name_H-M   'P 1'
#
loop_
_entity.id
_entity.type
_entity.pdbx_description
1 polymer ?
#
loop_
_entity_poly.entity_id
_entity_poly.type
_entity_poly.pdbx_seq_one_letter_code
_entity_poly.pdbx_strand_id
1 'polypeptide(L)'
;MNDAAKQLSERERVKLGPGSGISPKPRDAATLILIDRSGKAPRVLMGKRHHGHKFMPGKYVFPGGRLDAADRAIKPLDELGETCVRRLGQHVVKWTEGRGRALALAAIRETAEETGLLIGKEDANGVTSNAEAWKPFVSKKIRPSLSALTFVARAITPPKRPKRFDTRFFLADRQSIGAEIGEIVGPDTELVSLDWLTFDDALQIDVPNITKVIIREIVERLQIGDAARPAPFYYFRNGGFQRKLID
;
A
#
# COMPACT_ATOMS: atom_id res chain seq x y z
N MET A 1 -6.51 24.78 -1.17
CA MET A 1 -5.50 24.18 -2.08
C MET A 1 -4.51 23.39 -1.23
N ASN A 2 -4.50 22.05 -1.31
CA ASN A 2 -3.69 21.23 -0.39
C ASN A 2 -2.23 21.14 -0.89
N ASP A 3 -1.32 21.76 -0.13
CA ASP A 3 0.09 22.07 -0.42
C ASP A 3 1.04 20.84 -0.41
N ALA A 4 0.49 19.63 -0.51
CA ALA A 4 1.22 18.38 -0.27
C ALA A 4 2.38 18.14 -1.24
N ALA A 5 2.22 18.50 -2.53
CA ALA A 5 3.30 18.36 -3.52
C ALA A 5 4.47 19.32 -3.25
N LYS A 6 4.18 20.53 -2.78
CA LYS A 6 5.19 21.52 -2.40
C LYS A 6 5.93 21.08 -1.15
N GLN A 7 5.21 20.64 -0.12
CA GLN A 7 5.80 20.09 1.11
C GLN A 7 6.69 18.87 0.81
N LEU A 8 6.25 17.96 -0.07
CA LEU A 8 7.08 16.85 -0.52
C LEU A 8 8.33 17.33 -1.26
N SER A 9 8.19 18.35 -2.12
CA SER A 9 9.32 18.92 -2.87
C SER A 9 10.36 19.57 -1.95
N GLU A 10 9.92 20.39 -0.99
CA GLU A 10 10.80 21.07 -0.03
C GLU A 10 11.61 20.06 0.79
N ARG A 11 10.98 18.96 1.20
CA ARG A 11 11.64 17.92 1.99
C ARG A 11 12.51 16.96 1.17
N GLU A 12 12.32 16.89 -0.16
CA GLU A 12 13.19 16.13 -1.07
C GLU A 12 14.41 16.91 -1.57
N ARG A 13 14.34 18.25 -1.59
CA ARG A 13 15.41 19.12 -2.15
C ARG A 13 16.79 18.94 -1.50
N VAL A 14 16.88 18.25 -0.35
CA VAL A 14 18.12 18.09 0.41
C VAL A 14 18.94 16.84 0.05
N LYS A 15 18.48 15.87 -0.76
CA LYS A 15 19.28 14.65 -1.03
C LYS A 15 19.13 14.07 -2.44
N LEU A 16 19.44 14.85 -3.48
CA LEU A 16 19.93 14.25 -4.74
C LEU A 16 21.42 13.97 -4.53
N GLY A 17 21.76 12.80 -3.99
CA GLY A 17 23.16 12.36 -3.91
C GLY A 17 23.82 12.36 -5.31
N PRO A 18 25.16 12.43 -5.39
CA PRO A 18 25.87 12.39 -6.66
C PRO A 18 25.61 11.04 -7.33
N GLY A 19 24.71 11.05 -8.32
CA GLY A 19 24.38 9.92 -9.15
C GLY A 19 24.32 10.40 -10.59
N SER A 20 25.43 10.20 -11.31
CA SER A 20 25.62 10.47 -12.73
C SER A 20 24.99 9.39 -13.64
N GLY A 21 24.12 8.52 -13.12
CA GLY A 21 23.59 7.35 -13.82
C GLY A 21 22.11 7.45 -14.18
N ILE A 22 21.72 6.75 -15.25
CA ILE A 22 20.33 6.51 -15.67
C ILE A 22 19.49 6.09 -14.46
N SER A 23 18.44 6.84 -14.15
CA SER A 23 17.53 6.48 -13.06
C SER A 23 16.77 5.19 -13.40
N PRO A 24 16.74 4.16 -12.52
CA PRO A 24 16.06 2.92 -12.82
C PRO A 24 14.57 3.14 -13.06
N LYS A 25 13.97 2.32 -13.92
CA LYS A 25 12.53 2.32 -14.15
C LYS A 25 11.80 1.93 -12.85
N PRO A 26 10.74 2.64 -12.44
CA PRO A 26 9.95 2.24 -11.28
C PRO A 26 9.35 0.85 -11.48
N ARG A 27 9.42 0.01 -10.45
CA ARG A 27 8.70 -1.27 -10.40
C ARG A 27 7.30 -1.05 -9.83
N ASP A 28 6.31 -1.77 -10.34
CA ASP A 28 4.97 -1.74 -9.77
C ASP A 28 5.01 -2.28 -8.33
N ALA A 29 4.32 -1.57 -7.44
CA ALA A 29 4.19 -1.90 -6.04
C ALA A 29 2.77 -1.59 -5.56
N ALA A 30 2.37 -2.24 -4.48
CA ALA A 30 1.09 -2.01 -3.85
C ALA A 30 1.21 -2.04 -2.33
N THR A 31 0.39 -1.23 -1.68
CA THR A 31 0.37 -1.04 -0.24
C THR A 31 -1.06 -1.12 0.24
N LEU A 32 -1.31 -1.81 1.34
CA LEU A 32 -2.62 -1.84 1.98
C LEU A 32 -2.60 -0.99 3.25
N ILE A 33 -3.58 -0.11 3.36
CA ILE A 33 -3.84 0.70 4.54
C ILE A 33 -5.06 0.11 5.21
N LEU A 34 -4.84 -0.60 6.32
CA LEU A 34 -5.91 -1.20 7.11
C LEU A 34 -6.37 -0.23 8.20
N ILE A 35 -7.68 0.01 8.27
CA ILE A 35 -8.28 0.88 9.28
C ILE A 35 -9.14 0.06 10.24
N ASP A 36 -8.96 0.29 11.53
CA ASP A 36 -9.85 -0.20 12.58
C ASP A 36 -10.72 0.96 13.11
N ARG A 37 -12.04 0.81 12.97
CA ARG A 37 -13.05 1.78 13.42
C ARG A 37 -13.83 1.31 14.64
N SER A 38 -13.44 0.21 15.27
CA SER A 38 -14.17 -0.37 16.42
C SER A 38 -14.07 0.49 17.69
N GLY A 39 -13.05 1.35 17.79
CA GLY A 39 -12.82 2.25 18.92
C GLY A 39 -13.40 3.65 18.75
N LYS A 40 -13.19 4.51 19.76
CA LYS A 40 -13.64 5.92 19.77
C LYS A 40 -13.02 6.76 18.65
N ALA A 41 -11.78 6.46 18.28
CA ALA A 41 -11.07 7.09 17.18
C ALA A 41 -10.59 6.00 16.20
N PRO A 42 -10.71 6.22 14.88
CA PRO A 42 -10.15 5.32 13.89
C PRO A 42 -8.64 5.15 14.06
N ARG A 43 -8.18 3.90 13.94
CA ARG A 43 -6.76 3.54 14.00
C ARG A 43 -6.30 2.96 12.66
N VAL A 44 -5.02 3.08 12.37
CA VAL A 44 -4.37 2.53 11.18
C VAL A 44 -3.28 1.56 11.58
N LEU A 45 -3.20 0.43 10.88
CA LEU A 45 -2.13 -0.54 11.07
C LEU A 45 -0.80 0.01 10.51
N MET A 46 0.21 0.04 11.36
CA MET A 46 1.56 0.47 11.01
C MET A 46 2.57 -0.59 11.44
N GLY A 47 3.57 -0.85 10.59
CA GLY A 47 4.68 -1.74 10.87
C GLY A 47 5.98 -0.98 11.08
N LYS A 48 6.74 -1.31 12.13
CA LYS A 48 8.08 -0.76 12.33
C LYS A 48 9.11 -1.60 11.58
N ARG A 49 9.83 -1.03 10.62
CA ARG A 49 10.87 -1.77 9.90
C ARG A 49 12.07 -2.07 10.78
N HIS A 50 12.69 -3.23 10.57
CA HIS A 50 13.98 -3.55 11.17
C HIS A 50 15.05 -2.51 10.80
N HIS A 51 15.98 -2.22 11.72
CA HIS A 51 17.04 -1.22 11.50
C HIS A 51 18.04 -1.63 10.42
N GLY A 52 18.18 -2.92 10.15
CA GLY A 52 19.00 -3.45 9.04
C GLY A 52 18.32 -3.38 7.66
N HIS A 53 17.09 -2.86 7.57
CA HIS A 53 16.33 -2.91 6.33
C HIS A 53 16.95 -2.01 5.23
N LYS A 54 17.13 -2.55 4.01
CA LYS A 54 17.81 -1.87 2.88
C LYS A 54 17.06 -0.63 2.35
N PHE A 55 15.86 -0.37 2.83
CA PHE A 55 15.01 0.75 2.44
C PHE A 55 14.23 1.24 3.66
N MET A 56 14.41 2.49 4.07
CA MET A 56 13.70 3.11 5.21
C MET A 56 13.87 2.40 6.58
N PRO A 57 15.10 2.07 7.01
CA PRO A 57 15.33 1.34 8.27
C PRO A 57 14.77 2.08 9.49
N GLY A 58 14.17 1.33 10.43
CA GLY A 58 13.64 1.86 11.70
C GLY A 58 12.37 2.71 11.60
N LYS A 59 11.90 3.01 10.37
CA LYS A 59 10.70 3.81 10.14
C LYS A 59 9.43 2.98 10.25
N TYR A 60 8.35 3.65 10.62
CA TYR A 60 7.01 3.09 10.52
C TYR A 60 6.48 3.23 9.08
N VAL A 61 5.88 2.16 8.57
CA VAL A 61 5.31 2.07 7.22
C VAL A 61 3.99 1.30 7.23
N PHE A 62 3.19 1.48 6.19
CA PHE A 62 2.10 0.56 5.89
C PHE A 62 2.67 -0.74 5.30
N PRO A 63 1.98 -1.88 5.47
CA PRO A 63 2.41 -3.10 4.82
C PRO A 63 2.28 -3.00 3.30
N GLY A 64 3.26 -3.55 2.58
CA GLY A 64 3.26 -3.51 1.13
C GLY A 64 4.61 -3.65 0.47
N GLY A 65 4.57 -4.07 -0.79
CA GLY A 65 5.77 -4.36 -1.55
C GLY A 65 5.50 -4.47 -3.04
N ARG A 66 6.34 -5.26 -3.71
CA ARG A 66 6.37 -5.31 -5.19
C ARG A 66 5.28 -6.21 -5.70
N LEU A 67 4.75 -5.90 -6.89
CA LEU A 67 3.97 -6.87 -7.63
C LEU A 67 4.85 -8.08 -7.99
N ASP A 68 4.41 -9.28 -7.60
CA ASP A 68 5.04 -10.55 -7.95
C ASP A 68 4.32 -11.23 -9.13
N ALA A 69 4.99 -12.17 -9.79
CA ALA A 69 4.38 -12.96 -10.86
C ALA A 69 3.26 -13.87 -10.33
N ALA A 70 3.41 -14.42 -9.11
CA ALA A 70 2.42 -15.27 -8.47
C ALA A 70 1.08 -14.55 -8.26
N ASP A 71 1.10 -13.25 -8.02
CA ASP A 71 -0.11 -12.42 -7.82
C ASP A 71 -1.04 -12.45 -9.05
N ARG A 72 -0.50 -12.68 -10.24
CA ARG A 72 -1.27 -12.74 -11.48
C ARG A 72 -2.05 -14.04 -11.66
N ALA A 73 -1.61 -15.11 -10.99
CA ALA A 73 -2.19 -16.44 -11.11
C ALA A 73 -3.35 -16.66 -10.13
N ILE A 74 -3.52 -15.79 -9.13
CA ILE A 74 -4.56 -15.96 -8.12
C ILE A 74 -5.91 -15.50 -8.64
N LYS A 75 -6.91 -16.37 -8.47
CA LYS A 75 -8.31 -16.07 -8.72
C LYS A 75 -8.97 -15.59 -7.41
N PRO A 76 -9.28 -14.29 -7.27
CA PRO A 76 -9.97 -13.79 -6.09
C PRO A 76 -11.40 -14.32 -6.01
N LEU A 77 -12.04 -14.09 -4.87
CA LEU A 77 -13.45 -14.40 -4.62
C LEU A 77 -14.37 -13.50 -5.44
N ASP A 78 -14.02 -12.22 -5.50
CA ASP A 78 -14.72 -11.16 -6.22
C ASP A 78 -13.72 -10.17 -6.83
N GLU A 79 -14.21 -9.25 -7.64
CA GLU A 79 -13.39 -8.28 -8.35
C GLU A 79 -13.39 -6.90 -7.66
N LEU A 80 -12.43 -6.06 -8.04
CA LEU A 80 -12.42 -4.66 -7.64
C LEU A 80 -13.67 -3.96 -8.15
N GLY A 81 -14.23 -3.05 -7.34
CA GLY A 81 -15.36 -2.21 -7.78
C GLY A 81 -15.00 -1.34 -8.98
N GLU A 82 -16.00 -1.01 -9.81
CA GLU A 82 -15.82 -0.29 -11.08
C GLU A 82 -15.04 1.03 -10.92
N THR A 83 -15.37 1.84 -9.92
CA THR A 83 -14.64 3.07 -9.60
C THR A 83 -13.17 2.82 -9.28
N CYS A 84 -12.86 1.74 -8.56
CA CYS A 84 -11.49 1.37 -8.23
C CYS A 84 -10.71 0.98 -9.49
N VAL A 85 -11.29 0.14 -10.34
CA VAL A 85 -10.71 -0.29 -11.63
C VAL A 85 -10.45 0.91 -12.55
N ARG A 86 -11.46 1.78 -12.70
CA ARG A 86 -11.40 2.98 -13.54
C ARG A 86 -10.29 3.93 -13.07
N ARG A 87 -10.20 4.21 -11.77
CA ARG A 87 -9.16 5.06 -11.19
C ARG A 87 -7.77 4.47 -11.38
N LEU A 88 -7.58 3.18 -11.10
CA LEU A 88 -6.28 2.52 -11.24
C LEU A 88 -5.70 2.60 -12.67
N GLY A 89 -6.57 2.62 -13.69
CA GLY A 89 -6.15 2.73 -15.09
C GLY A 89 -5.71 4.11 -15.54
N GLN A 90 -6.06 5.17 -14.80
CA GLN A 90 -5.72 6.52 -15.20
C GLN A 90 -4.21 6.78 -15.14
N HIS A 91 -3.70 7.43 -16.17
CA HIS A 91 -2.28 7.72 -16.32
C HIS A 91 -1.39 6.45 -16.24
N VAL A 92 -1.90 5.31 -16.71
CA VAL A 92 -1.14 4.07 -16.86
C VAL A 92 -1.14 3.66 -18.33
N VAL A 93 0.06 3.53 -18.89
CA VAL A 93 0.23 3.03 -20.27
C VAL A 93 -0.04 1.53 -20.30
N LYS A 94 -0.83 1.08 -21.29
CA LYS A 94 -1.24 -0.33 -21.46
C LYS A 94 -1.92 -0.89 -20.20
N TRP A 95 -2.95 -0.18 -19.73
CA TRP A 95 -3.78 -0.63 -18.62
C TRP A 95 -4.62 -1.86 -19.01
N THR A 96 -4.78 -2.79 -18.08
CA THR A 96 -5.75 -3.89 -18.17
C THR A 96 -6.32 -4.15 -16.77
N GLU A 97 -7.56 -4.65 -16.70
CA GLU A 97 -8.18 -5.01 -15.42
C GLU A 97 -7.37 -6.08 -14.69
N GLY A 98 -6.80 -7.05 -15.42
CA GLY A 98 -5.92 -8.07 -14.86
C GLY A 98 -4.66 -7.49 -14.19
N ARG A 99 -4.16 -6.33 -14.64
CA ARG A 99 -3.07 -5.63 -13.95
C ARG A 99 -3.55 -4.99 -12.65
N GLY A 100 -4.77 -4.45 -12.62
CA GLY A 100 -5.39 -3.92 -11.40
C GLY A 100 -5.64 -5.00 -10.36
N ARG A 101 -6.20 -6.13 -10.80
CA ARG A 101 -6.37 -7.33 -9.97
C ARG A 101 -5.05 -7.76 -9.33
N ALA A 102 -4.01 -7.90 -10.15
CA ALA A 102 -2.70 -8.34 -9.66
C ALA A 102 -2.08 -7.34 -8.65
N LEU A 103 -2.25 -6.02 -8.86
CA LEU A 103 -1.81 -5.00 -7.91
C LEU A 103 -2.56 -5.08 -6.57
N ALA A 104 -3.87 -5.30 -6.60
CA ALA A 104 -4.67 -5.45 -5.38
C ALA A 104 -4.30 -6.74 -4.63
N LEU A 105 -4.08 -7.84 -5.35
CA LEU A 105 -3.58 -9.10 -4.80
C LEU A 105 -2.18 -8.96 -4.20
N ALA A 106 -1.29 -8.18 -4.83
CA ALA A 106 0.02 -7.86 -4.26
C ALA A 106 -0.11 -7.14 -2.92
N ALA A 107 -1.04 -6.18 -2.77
CA ALA A 107 -1.29 -5.51 -1.50
C ALA A 107 -1.75 -6.49 -0.41
N ILE A 108 -2.63 -7.43 -0.76
CA ILE A 108 -3.14 -8.48 0.14
C ILE A 108 -2.03 -9.45 0.54
N ARG A 109 -1.24 -9.94 -0.42
CA ARG A 109 -0.13 -10.86 -0.19
C ARG A 109 0.92 -10.25 0.73
N GLU A 110 1.39 -9.04 0.41
CA GLU A 110 2.40 -8.35 1.23
C GLU A 110 1.88 -8.07 2.64
N THR A 111 0.60 -7.75 2.80
CA THR A 111 -0.03 -7.64 4.12
C THR A 111 0.04 -8.96 4.88
N ALA A 112 -0.27 -10.08 4.23
CA ALA A 112 -0.16 -11.39 4.87
C ALA A 112 1.28 -11.76 5.25
N GLU A 113 2.24 -11.53 4.35
CA GLU A 113 3.67 -11.82 4.57
C GLU A 113 4.28 -10.98 5.69
N GLU A 114 3.88 -9.72 5.83
CA GLU A 114 4.49 -8.80 6.79
C GLU A 114 3.74 -8.73 8.13
N THR A 115 2.43 -9.02 8.13
CA THR A 115 1.58 -8.84 9.32
C THR A 115 0.84 -10.10 9.80
N GLY A 116 0.74 -11.11 8.95
CA GLY A 116 0.01 -12.34 9.24
C GLY A 116 -1.50 -12.20 9.08
N LEU A 117 -1.98 -11.05 8.62
CA LEU A 117 -3.40 -10.78 8.41
C LEU A 117 -3.81 -11.19 6.99
N LEU A 118 -4.68 -12.19 6.90
CA LEU A 118 -5.19 -12.70 5.62
C LEU A 118 -6.46 -11.94 5.24
N ILE A 119 -6.36 -11.06 4.24
CA ILE A 119 -7.49 -10.27 3.74
C ILE A 119 -8.32 -11.11 2.77
N GLY A 120 -9.60 -11.27 3.06
CA GLY A 120 -10.49 -12.13 2.29
C GLY A 120 -11.59 -12.74 3.14
N LYS A 121 -12.24 -13.77 2.59
CA LYS A 121 -13.30 -14.51 3.26
C LYS A 121 -12.99 -16.00 3.25
N GLU A 122 -13.53 -16.72 4.21
CA GLU A 122 -13.53 -18.18 4.16
C GLU A 122 -14.28 -18.64 2.90
N ASP A 123 -13.66 -19.55 2.14
CA ASP A 123 -14.24 -20.19 0.97
C ASP A 123 -13.78 -21.65 0.98
N ALA A 124 -14.71 -22.59 0.92
CA ALA A 124 -14.40 -24.02 0.90
C ALA A 124 -13.49 -24.41 -0.27
N ASN A 125 -13.55 -23.67 -1.38
CA ASN A 125 -12.68 -23.86 -2.55
C ASN A 125 -11.29 -23.23 -2.38
N GLY A 126 -11.16 -22.28 -1.44
CA GLY A 126 -9.93 -21.59 -1.09
C GLY A 126 -9.21 -20.91 -2.26
N VAL A 127 -7.91 -20.73 -2.10
CA VAL A 127 -6.98 -20.36 -3.17
C VAL A 127 -6.31 -21.63 -3.69
N THR A 128 -6.15 -21.74 -5.01
CA THR A 128 -5.28 -22.76 -5.61
C THR A 128 -3.95 -22.10 -6.00
N SER A 129 -2.88 -22.40 -5.27
CA SER A 129 -1.53 -21.91 -5.57
C SER A 129 -0.47 -22.78 -4.92
N ASN A 130 0.66 -22.97 -5.61
CA ASN A 130 1.85 -23.62 -5.06
C ASN A 130 2.93 -22.62 -4.64
N ALA A 131 2.70 -21.31 -4.81
CA ALA A 131 3.65 -20.29 -4.42
C ALA A 131 3.67 -20.14 -2.88
N GLU A 132 4.87 -20.14 -2.28
CA GLU A 132 5.06 -20.04 -0.82
C GLU A 132 4.26 -18.89 -0.20
N ALA A 133 4.30 -17.72 -0.84
CA ALA A 133 3.60 -16.51 -0.42
C ALA A 133 2.07 -16.68 -0.24
N TRP A 134 1.46 -17.60 -0.97
CA TRP A 134 0.01 -17.83 -0.95
C TRP A 134 -0.39 -19.04 -0.10
N LYS A 135 0.57 -19.85 0.38
CA LYS A 135 0.29 -21.01 1.25
C LYS A 135 -0.55 -20.69 2.48
N PRO A 136 -0.37 -19.55 3.18
CA PRO A 136 -1.24 -19.17 4.29
C PRO A 136 -2.72 -19.14 3.91
N PHE A 137 -3.06 -18.54 2.78
CA PHE A 137 -4.42 -18.47 2.24
C PHE A 137 -4.98 -19.86 1.90
N VAL A 138 -4.16 -20.72 1.31
CA VAL A 138 -4.54 -22.13 1.04
C VAL A 138 -4.85 -22.86 2.34
N SER A 139 -3.93 -22.81 3.32
CA SER A 139 -4.02 -23.54 4.58
C SER A 139 -5.21 -23.11 5.44
N LYS A 140 -5.50 -21.80 5.46
CA LYS A 140 -6.61 -21.21 6.21
C LYS A 140 -7.93 -21.19 5.43
N LYS A 141 -7.95 -21.69 4.18
CA LYS A 141 -9.10 -21.63 3.26
C LYS A 141 -9.67 -20.22 3.10
N ILE A 142 -8.79 -19.22 3.11
CA ILE A 142 -9.17 -17.82 2.87
C ILE A 142 -8.96 -17.51 1.42
N ARG A 143 -10.01 -17.02 0.75
CA ARG A 143 -9.93 -16.51 -0.60
C ARG A 143 -9.93 -14.98 -0.59
N PRO A 144 -8.96 -14.32 -1.26
CA PRO A 144 -8.89 -12.86 -1.30
C PRO A 144 -10.15 -12.24 -1.88
N SER A 145 -10.68 -11.22 -1.20
CA SER A 145 -11.82 -10.42 -1.66
C SER A 145 -11.31 -9.05 -2.06
N LEU A 146 -11.42 -8.71 -3.33
CA LEU A 146 -10.97 -7.42 -3.88
C LEU A 146 -12.06 -6.36 -3.78
N SER A 147 -13.32 -6.75 -3.65
CA SER A 147 -14.44 -5.81 -3.45
C SER A 147 -14.30 -4.99 -2.15
N ALA A 148 -13.55 -5.50 -1.18
CA ALA A 148 -13.21 -4.81 0.07
C ALA A 148 -12.12 -3.73 -0.08
N LEU A 149 -11.44 -3.65 -1.23
CA LEU A 149 -10.32 -2.74 -1.44
C LEU A 149 -10.72 -1.51 -2.24
N THR A 150 -10.36 -0.35 -1.70
CA THR A 150 -10.53 0.96 -2.34
C THR A 150 -9.19 1.52 -2.76
N PHE A 151 -9.02 1.89 -4.04
CA PHE A 151 -7.81 2.60 -4.48
C PHE A 151 -7.88 4.07 -4.05
N VAL A 152 -6.94 4.51 -3.22
CA VAL A 152 -6.98 5.83 -2.58
C VAL A 152 -5.87 6.78 -2.99
N ALA A 153 -4.73 6.28 -3.49
CA ALA A 153 -3.62 7.14 -3.93
C ALA A 153 -2.60 6.38 -4.79
N ARG A 154 -1.78 7.12 -5.52
CA ARG A 154 -0.60 6.60 -6.23
C ARG A 154 0.61 7.50 -6.00
N ALA A 155 1.79 6.91 -5.80
CA ALA A 155 3.02 7.68 -5.68
C ALA A 155 4.19 6.98 -6.39
N ILE A 156 4.96 7.75 -7.16
CA ILE A 156 6.19 7.26 -7.80
C ILE A 156 7.40 7.79 -7.06
N THR A 157 8.32 6.89 -6.68
CA THR A 157 9.61 7.27 -6.08
C THR A 157 10.38 8.24 -6.99
N PRO A 158 10.95 9.34 -6.46
CA PRO A 158 11.77 10.27 -7.23
C PRO A 158 12.92 9.60 -8.00
N PRO A 159 13.41 10.23 -9.08
CA PRO A 159 14.59 9.74 -9.80
C PRO A 159 15.84 9.76 -8.92
N LYS A 160 16.92 9.13 -9.40
CA LYS A 160 18.23 9.03 -8.70
C LYS A 160 18.19 8.31 -7.35
N ARG A 161 17.15 7.50 -7.11
CA ARG A 161 17.12 6.51 -6.03
C ARG A 161 17.56 5.15 -6.58
N PRO A 162 18.35 4.36 -5.83
CA PRO A 162 18.82 3.04 -6.30
C PRO A 162 17.67 2.04 -6.50
N LYS A 163 16.57 2.21 -5.77
CA LYS A 163 15.30 1.49 -5.95
C LYS A 163 14.17 2.49 -6.14
N ARG A 164 13.30 2.21 -7.10
CA ARG A 164 12.14 3.06 -7.41
C ARG A 164 10.89 2.21 -7.57
N PHE A 165 9.80 2.71 -7.02
CA PHE A 165 8.50 2.07 -7.03
C PHE A 165 7.45 3.02 -7.60
N ASP A 166 6.46 2.44 -8.27
CA ASP A 166 5.21 3.06 -8.65
C ASP A 166 4.11 2.41 -7.80
N THR A 167 3.89 2.98 -6.61
CA THR A 167 3.09 2.37 -5.56
C THR A 167 1.63 2.78 -5.68
N ARG A 168 0.73 1.79 -5.68
CA ARG A 168 -0.73 1.99 -5.55
C ARG A 168 -1.10 1.73 -4.10
N PHE A 169 -1.80 2.68 -3.49
CA PHE A 169 -2.29 2.56 -2.13
C PHE A 169 -3.75 2.14 -2.17
N PHE A 170 -4.04 1.04 -1.49
CA PHE A 170 -5.38 0.53 -1.26
C PHE A 170 -5.77 0.75 0.19
N LEU A 171 -7.04 0.96 0.42
CA LEU A 171 -7.66 1.07 1.72
C LEU A 171 -8.61 -0.11 1.93
N ALA A 172 -8.61 -0.68 3.13
CA ALA A 172 -9.59 -1.65 3.56
C ALA A 172 -9.87 -1.48 5.06
N ASP A 173 -11.05 -1.89 5.52
CA ASP A 173 -11.39 -1.90 6.94
C ASP A 173 -10.94 -3.22 7.60
N ARG A 174 -10.69 -3.19 8.91
CA ARG A 174 -10.25 -4.34 9.72
C ARG A 174 -11.17 -5.56 9.57
N GLN A 175 -12.47 -5.34 9.32
CA GLN A 175 -13.46 -6.39 9.08
C GLN A 175 -13.18 -7.22 7.82
N SER A 176 -12.28 -6.78 6.93
CA SER A 176 -11.84 -7.54 5.76
C SER A 176 -10.82 -8.64 6.09
N ILE A 177 -10.32 -8.70 7.32
CA ILE A 177 -9.44 -9.78 7.80
C ILE A 177 -10.28 -11.04 7.99
N GLY A 178 -10.06 -12.04 7.15
CA GLY A 178 -10.74 -13.34 7.21
C GLY A 178 -10.06 -14.32 8.16
N ALA A 179 -8.75 -14.22 8.33
CA ALA A 179 -8.00 -15.01 9.30
C ALA A 179 -6.67 -14.34 9.67
N GLU A 180 -6.06 -14.80 10.75
CA GLU A 180 -4.73 -14.40 11.19
C GLU A 180 -3.82 -15.65 11.28
N ILE A 181 -2.54 -15.51 10.93
CA ILE A 181 -1.52 -16.56 11.03
C ILE A 181 -0.50 -16.28 12.15
N GLY A 182 -0.97 -16.18 13.40
CA GLY A 182 -0.08 -16.10 14.57
C GLY A 182 0.94 -14.96 14.53
N GLU A 183 1.91 -14.99 15.44
CA GLU A 183 2.98 -13.99 15.49
C GLU A 183 4.02 -14.26 14.38
N ILE A 184 4.06 -13.37 13.38
CA ILE A 184 5.03 -13.42 12.28
C ILE A 184 6.04 -12.26 12.30
N VAL A 185 5.94 -11.39 13.31
CA VAL A 185 6.90 -10.31 13.54
C VAL A 185 7.80 -10.66 14.72
N GLY A 186 9.07 -10.28 14.61
CA GLY A 186 10.09 -10.51 15.61
C GLY A 186 11.36 -9.70 15.31
N PRO A 187 12.40 -9.82 16.15
CA PRO A 187 13.62 -9.02 16.00
C PRO A 187 14.32 -9.17 14.64
N ASP A 188 14.20 -10.33 14.00
CA ASP A 188 14.89 -10.68 12.76
C ASP A 188 14.02 -10.57 11.49
N THR A 189 12.75 -10.21 11.63
CA THR A 189 11.81 -10.10 10.50
C THR A 189 11.85 -8.71 9.88
N GLU A 190 11.25 -8.54 8.69
CA GLU A 190 11.22 -7.26 7.98
C GLU A 190 10.56 -6.15 8.82
N LEU A 191 9.42 -6.48 9.44
CA LEU A 191 8.77 -5.66 10.46
C LEU A 191 9.07 -6.24 11.83
N VAL A 192 9.58 -5.43 12.75
CA VAL A 192 9.91 -5.85 14.12
C VAL A 192 8.74 -5.71 15.09
N SER A 193 7.75 -4.88 14.74
CA SER A 193 6.51 -4.71 15.49
C SER A 193 5.39 -4.24 14.58
N LEU A 194 4.16 -4.53 15.02
CA LEU A 194 2.92 -4.05 14.42
C LEU A 194 2.16 -3.24 15.46
N ASP A 195 1.72 -2.06 15.10
CA ASP A 195 1.05 -1.12 16.00
C ASP A 195 -0.21 -0.58 15.33
N TRP A 196 -1.36 -0.66 16.02
CA TRP A 196 -2.59 0.03 15.62
C TRP A 196 -2.61 1.41 16.25
N LEU A 197 -2.29 2.43 15.45
CA LEU A 197 -2.11 3.80 15.92
C LEU A 197 -3.27 4.67 15.51
N THR A 198 -3.65 5.66 16.34
CA THR A 198 -4.52 6.72 15.86
C THR A 198 -3.82 7.49 14.73
N PHE A 199 -4.58 8.16 13.86
CA PHE A 199 -3.99 8.97 12.80
C PHE A 199 -3.11 10.11 13.34
N ASP A 200 -3.47 10.68 14.49
CA ASP A 200 -2.68 11.71 15.15
C ASP A 200 -1.34 11.13 15.64
N ASP A 201 -1.35 9.99 16.32
CA ASP A 201 -0.12 9.32 16.78
C ASP A 201 0.77 8.93 15.60
N ALA A 202 0.19 8.37 14.53
CA ALA A 202 0.91 7.98 13.32
C ALA A 202 1.61 9.17 12.61
N LEU A 203 1.11 10.40 12.78
CA LEU A 203 1.75 11.61 12.24
C LEU A 203 2.92 12.11 13.10
N GLN A 204 2.96 11.75 14.39
CA GLN A 204 4.01 12.16 15.34
C GLN A 204 5.23 11.23 15.33
N ILE A 205 5.09 9.98 14.91
CA ILE A 205 6.23 9.05 14.83
C ILE A 205 7.08 9.23 13.55
N ASP A 206 8.24 8.57 13.48
CA ASP A 206 9.09 8.62 12.29
C ASP A 206 8.54 7.75 11.14
N VAL A 207 7.68 8.36 10.33
CA VAL A 207 7.22 7.84 9.05
C VAL A 207 7.83 8.62 7.88
N PRO A 208 7.96 8.01 6.69
CA PRO A 208 8.34 8.73 5.46
C PRO A 208 7.40 9.90 5.13
N ASN A 209 7.91 10.93 4.44
CA ASN A 209 7.10 12.10 4.07
C ASN A 209 5.89 11.74 3.21
N ILE A 210 6.05 10.81 2.26
CA ILE A 210 4.93 10.33 1.46
C ILE A 210 3.88 9.65 2.34
N THR A 211 4.29 8.87 3.34
CA THR A 211 3.38 8.25 4.31
C THR A 211 2.59 9.29 5.08
N LYS A 212 3.21 10.41 5.53
CA LYS A 212 2.47 11.52 6.17
C LYS A 212 1.40 12.11 5.25
N VAL A 213 1.73 12.27 3.97
CA VAL A 213 0.78 12.78 2.96
C VAL A 213 -0.38 11.81 2.76
N ILE A 214 -0.09 10.51 2.68
CA ILE A 214 -1.12 9.48 2.55
C ILE A 214 -1.99 9.40 3.81
N ILE A 215 -1.42 9.48 5.01
CA ILE A 215 -2.20 9.52 6.27
C ILE A 215 -3.22 10.67 6.24
N ARG A 216 -2.78 11.89 5.90
CA ARG A 216 -3.69 13.06 5.80
C ARG A 216 -4.77 12.87 4.74
N GLU A 217 -4.40 12.30 3.59
CA GLU A 217 -5.33 11.97 2.52
C GLU A 217 -6.42 11.00 3.02
N ILE A 218 -6.05 9.99 3.82
CA ILE A 218 -7.00 9.06 4.42
C ILE A 218 -7.90 9.77 5.43
N VAL A 219 -7.34 10.60 6.33
CA VAL A 219 -8.15 11.37 7.31
C VAL A 219 -9.23 12.19 6.62
N GLU A 220 -8.88 12.94 5.57
CA GLU A 220 -9.85 13.73 4.81
C GLU A 220 -10.88 12.83 4.09
N ARG A 221 -10.45 11.67 3.58
CA ARG A 221 -11.34 10.69 2.93
C ARG A 221 -12.34 10.08 3.91
N LEU A 222 -11.94 9.83 5.16
CA LEU A 222 -12.83 9.31 6.20
C LEU A 222 -13.91 10.32 6.61
N GLN A 223 -13.62 11.61 6.55
CA GLN A 223 -14.56 12.67 6.90
C GLN A 223 -15.61 12.92 5.82
N ILE A 224 -15.19 12.90 4.54
CA ILE A 224 -16.05 13.30 3.41
C ILE A 224 -16.68 12.08 2.70
N GLY A 225 -16.09 10.89 2.86
CA GLY A 225 -16.49 9.66 2.18
C GLY A 225 -15.69 9.42 0.89
N ASP A 226 -15.48 8.15 0.56
CA ASP A 226 -14.60 7.74 -0.56
C ASP A 226 -15.14 8.15 -1.94
N ALA A 227 -16.44 7.98 -2.16
CA ALA A 227 -17.09 8.30 -3.43
C ALA A 227 -16.93 9.78 -3.80
N ALA A 228 -16.90 10.66 -2.81
CA ALA A 228 -16.80 12.11 -2.98
C ALA A 228 -15.36 12.62 -3.14
N ARG A 229 -14.34 11.73 -3.13
CA ARG A 229 -12.94 12.15 -3.10
C ARG A 229 -12.07 11.47 -4.17
N PRO A 230 -11.53 12.23 -5.14
CA PRO A 230 -10.54 11.71 -6.10
C PRO A 230 -9.27 11.19 -5.40
N ALA A 231 -8.58 10.23 -6.01
CA ALA A 231 -7.31 9.72 -5.53
C ALA A 231 -6.13 10.61 -5.99
N PRO A 232 -5.26 11.13 -5.11
CA PRO A 232 -4.10 11.87 -5.54
C PRO A 232 -3.02 10.97 -6.17
N PHE A 233 -2.40 11.48 -7.22
CA PHE A 233 -1.23 10.90 -7.89
C PHE A 233 -0.02 11.82 -7.75
N TYR A 234 0.98 11.35 -7.01
CA TYR A 234 2.25 12.05 -6.79
C TYR A 234 3.36 11.50 -7.68
N TYR A 235 4.03 12.35 -8.43
CA TYR A 235 5.18 11.97 -9.27
C TYR A 235 6.19 13.10 -9.38
N PHE A 236 7.45 12.79 -9.67
CA PHE A 236 8.50 13.80 -9.78
C PHE A 236 8.69 14.27 -11.24
N ARG A 237 8.65 15.58 -11.48
CA ARG A 237 8.90 16.21 -12.79
C ARG A 237 9.46 17.61 -12.60
N ASN A 238 10.38 18.03 -13.47
CA ASN A 238 10.98 19.38 -13.47
C ASN A 238 11.55 19.81 -12.10
N GLY A 239 12.25 18.91 -11.40
CA GLY A 239 12.92 19.23 -10.13
C GLY A 239 12.01 19.26 -8.90
N GLY A 240 10.74 18.84 -9.01
CA GLY A 240 9.83 18.78 -7.87
C GLY A 240 8.75 17.70 -8.00
N PHE A 241 8.09 17.41 -6.89
CA PHE A 241 6.87 16.63 -6.90
C PHE A 241 5.73 17.42 -7.52
N GLN A 242 4.95 16.71 -8.34
CA GLN A 242 3.70 17.14 -8.93
C GLN A 242 2.57 16.33 -8.30
N ARG A 243 1.38 16.92 -8.24
CA ARG A 243 0.14 16.24 -7.83
C ARG A 243 -0.88 16.34 -8.95
N LYS A 244 -1.47 15.21 -9.31
CA LYS A 244 -2.67 15.10 -10.13
C LYS A 244 -3.79 14.45 -9.33
N LEU A 245 -5.03 14.67 -9.76
CA LEU A 245 -6.18 13.93 -9.23
C LEU A 245 -6.57 12.86 -10.23
N ILE A 246 -6.83 11.67 -9.72
CA ILE A 246 -7.40 10.53 -10.43
C ILE A 246 -8.83 10.40 -9.90
N ASP A 247 -9.81 10.69 -10.73
CA ASP A 247 -11.22 10.56 -10.34
C ASP A 247 -11.90 9.46 -11.09
#